data_AF-A0A7S2F6K5-F1
#
_entry.id   AF-A0A7S2F6K5-F1
#
_cell.length_a   1.000
_cell.length_b   1.000
_cell.length_c   1.000
_cell.angle_alpha   90.00
_cell.angle_beta   90.00
_cell.angle_gamma   90.00
#
_symmetry.space_group_name_H-M   'P 1'
#
loop_
_entity.id
_entity.type
_entity.pdbx_description
1 polymer ?
#
loop_
_entity_poly.entity_id
_entity_poly.type
_entity_poly.pdbx_seq_one_letter_code
_entity_poly.pdbx_strand_id
1 'polypeptide(L)'
;RVVRGCYNNGTCVAPDTCECAPGWEGYDCSVPVCAQSCYHKGNCTLPDTCTCEKGWKGVDCSVPQCAQDCLNGGVCVAPDTCQCSQYEMAFYDDQRIPEPVFRRPDGNPQLTGYTGYDCSVPICVQAEKFVFHVDTHESSGYVEGYGHDTDE
;
A
#
# COMPACT_ATOMS: atom_id res chain seq x y z
N ARG A 1 -16.23 -49.00 -21.59
CA ARG A 1 -14.88 -48.62 -21.13
C ARG A 1 -15.07 -47.40 -20.25
N VAL A 2 -14.87 -47.52 -18.94
CA VAL A 2 -14.88 -46.38 -18.01
C VAL A 2 -13.65 -45.55 -18.36
N VAL A 3 -13.80 -44.35 -18.91
CA VAL A 3 -12.64 -43.55 -19.35
C VAL A 3 -12.18 -42.57 -18.27
N ARG A 4 -13.07 -42.04 -17.43
CA ARG A 4 -12.74 -41.18 -16.27
C ARG A 4 -13.70 -41.49 -15.12
N GLY A 5 -13.18 -41.70 -13.92
CA GLY A 5 -14.00 -41.84 -12.72
C GLY A 5 -14.54 -40.47 -12.28
N CYS A 6 -15.50 -40.46 -11.36
CA CYS A 6 -15.95 -39.22 -10.71
C CYS A 6 -14.95 -38.85 -9.60
N TYR A 7 -14.38 -37.65 -9.67
CA TYR A 7 -13.42 -37.15 -8.69
C TYR A 7 -14.13 -36.62 -7.43
N ASN A 8 -13.34 -36.32 -6.39
CA ASN A 8 -13.78 -35.57 -5.21
C ASN A 8 -15.06 -36.10 -4.55
N ASN A 9 -15.14 -37.43 -4.39
CA ASN A 9 -16.28 -38.13 -3.80
C ASN A 9 -17.59 -38.02 -4.61
N GLY A 10 -17.50 -37.77 -5.92
CA GLY A 10 -18.64 -37.88 -6.83
C GLY A 10 -19.07 -39.33 -7.06
N THR A 11 -20.35 -39.54 -7.33
CA THR A 11 -20.94 -40.86 -7.58
C THR A 11 -21.29 -41.01 -9.06
N CYS A 12 -20.92 -42.15 -9.66
CA CYS A 12 -21.32 -42.48 -11.04
C CYS A 12 -22.77 -42.99 -11.02
N VAL A 13 -23.69 -42.21 -11.61
CA VAL A 13 -25.13 -42.49 -11.58
C VAL A 13 -25.66 -43.03 -12.92
N ALA A 14 -24.94 -42.76 -14.01
CA ALA A 14 -25.24 -43.28 -15.35
C ALA A 14 -23.95 -43.28 -16.21
N PRO A 15 -23.93 -43.92 -17.39
CA PRO A 15 -22.80 -43.82 -18.31
C PRO A 15 -22.42 -42.35 -18.57
N ASP A 16 -21.14 -42.04 -18.43
CA ASP A 16 -20.56 -40.70 -18.61
C ASP A 16 -21.23 -39.58 -17.76
N THR A 17 -21.92 -39.93 -16.67
CA THR A 17 -22.66 -38.98 -15.82
C THR A 17 -22.26 -39.15 -14.34
N CYS A 18 -21.71 -38.07 -13.76
CA CYS A 18 -21.35 -37.98 -12.36
C CYS A 18 -22.32 -37.08 -11.57
N GLU A 19 -22.72 -37.53 -10.39
CA GLU A 19 -23.34 -36.71 -9.35
C GLU A 19 -22.26 -36.22 -8.39
N CYS A 20 -22.03 -34.90 -8.34
CA CYS A 20 -20.92 -34.31 -7.58
C CYS A 20 -21.27 -34.04 -6.12
N ALA A 21 -20.27 -34.18 -5.25
CA ALA A 21 -20.39 -33.76 -3.86
C ALA A 21 -20.58 -32.23 -3.76
N PRO A 22 -21.17 -31.70 -2.67
CA PRO A 22 -21.34 -30.27 -2.48
C PRO A 22 -20.03 -29.48 -2.66
N GLY A 23 -20.10 -28.36 -3.38
CA GLY A 23 -18.94 -27.52 -3.68
C GLY A 23 -18.11 -27.98 -4.88
N TRP A 24 -18.53 -29.01 -5.62
CA TRP A 24 -17.87 -29.48 -6.83
C TRP A 24 -18.83 -29.52 -8.02
N GLU A 25 -18.30 -29.26 -9.20
CA GLU A 25 -19.01 -29.26 -10.47
C GLU A 25 -18.14 -29.77 -11.62
N GLY A 26 -18.67 -29.68 -12.84
CA GLY A 26 -18.05 -30.22 -14.04
C GLY A 26 -18.47 -31.66 -14.32
N TYR A 27 -18.14 -32.14 -15.51
CA TYR A 27 -18.60 -33.45 -16.01
C TYR A 27 -18.07 -34.64 -15.17
N ASP A 28 -16.93 -34.47 -14.51
CA ASP A 28 -16.26 -35.47 -13.66
C ASP A 28 -16.03 -34.98 -12.22
N CYS A 29 -16.69 -33.91 -11.80
CA CYS A 29 -16.55 -33.31 -10.46
C CYS A 29 -15.15 -32.78 -10.12
N SER A 30 -14.37 -32.42 -11.15
CA SER A 30 -13.01 -31.88 -10.99
C SER A 30 -12.95 -30.36 -10.75
N VAL A 31 -14.05 -29.64 -10.98
CA VAL A 31 -14.08 -28.18 -10.87
C VAL A 31 -14.64 -27.79 -9.50
N PRO A 32 -13.89 -27.07 -8.65
CA PRO A 32 -14.40 -26.58 -7.38
C PRO A 32 -15.31 -25.37 -7.60
N VAL A 33 -16.31 -25.21 -6.73
CA VAL A 33 -17.25 -24.09 -6.71
C VAL A 33 -16.89 -23.16 -5.55
N CYS A 34 -16.72 -21.87 -5.84
CA CYS A 34 -16.57 -20.83 -4.82
C CYS A 34 -17.79 -19.90 -4.87
N ALA A 35 -18.42 -19.66 -3.73
CA ALA A 35 -19.53 -18.72 -3.61
C ALA A 35 -19.07 -17.27 -3.81
N GLN A 36 -17.88 -16.93 -3.32
CA GLN A 36 -17.22 -15.65 -3.60
C GLN A 36 -16.39 -15.71 -4.89
N SER A 37 -16.23 -14.55 -5.53
CA SER A 37 -15.26 -14.38 -6.61
C SER A 37 -13.84 -14.28 -6.05
N CYS A 38 -12.88 -14.97 -6.66
CA CYS A 38 -11.47 -14.77 -6.36
C CYS A 38 -10.95 -13.56 -7.16
N TYR A 39 -10.64 -12.47 -6.47
CA TYR A 39 -10.16 -11.22 -7.07
C TYR A 39 -8.71 -11.32 -7.54
N HIS A 40 -8.27 -10.32 -8.32
CA HIS A 40 -6.88 -10.14 -8.75
C HIS A 40 -6.25 -11.37 -9.42
N LYS A 41 -7.05 -12.10 -10.22
CA LYS A 41 -6.68 -13.34 -10.90
C LYS A 41 -6.42 -14.53 -9.96
N GLY A 42 -6.89 -14.47 -8.71
CA GLY A 42 -6.97 -15.63 -7.86
C GLY A 42 -7.83 -16.74 -8.49
N ASN A 43 -7.53 -17.98 -8.14
CA ASN A 43 -8.24 -19.14 -8.68
C ASN A 43 -8.96 -19.90 -7.56
N CYS A 44 -10.17 -20.40 -7.85
CA CYS A 44 -10.87 -21.32 -6.97
C CYS A 44 -10.20 -22.68 -7.09
N THR A 45 -9.54 -23.15 -6.04
CA THR A 45 -8.77 -24.42 -6.08
C THR A 45 -9.38 -25.51 -5.21
N LEU A 46 -10.23 -25.13 -4.25
CA LEU A 46 -11.07 -26.01 -3.45
C LEU A 46 -12.43 -25.32 -3.23
N PRO A 47 -13.47 -26.06 -2.82
CA PRO A 47 -14.75 -25.47 -2.46
C PRO A 47 -14.58 -24.27 -1.53
N ASP A 48 -15.13 -23.13 -1.94
CA ASP A 48 -15.07 -21.84 -1.23
C ASP A 48 -13.65 -21.36 -0.85
N THR A 49 -12.60 -21.87 -1.51
CA THR A 49 -11.21 -21.53 -1.22
C THR A 49 -10.51 -20.94 -2.44
N CYS A 50 -10.13 -19.67 -2.32
CA CYS A 50 -9.31 -18.99 -3.32
C CYS A 50 -7.81 -19.19 -3.03
N THR A 51 -7.07 -19.59 -4.06
CA THR A 51 -5.60 -19.45 -4.09
C THR A 51 -5.25 -18.13 -4.76
N CYS A 52 -4.57 -17.26 -4.01
CA CYS A 52 -4.27 -15.90 -4.43
C CYS A 52 -2.96 -15.82 -5.21
N GLU A 53 -2.92 -14.88 -6.15
CA GLU A 53 -1.70 -14.48 -6.82
C GLU A 53 -0.71 -13.82 -5.85
N LYS A 54 0.57 -13.84 -6.20
CA LYS A 54 1.62 -13.25 -5.36
C LYS A 54 1.30 -11.78 -5.05
N GLY A 55 1.38 -11.42 -3.77
CA GLY A 55 1.10 -10.06 -3.29
C GLY A 55 -0.36 -9.81 -2.94
N TRP A 56 -1.22 -10.83 -2.96
CA TRP A 56 -2.61 -10.76 -2.50
C TRP A 56 -2.89 -11.84 -1.45
N LYS A 57 -3.81 -11.54 -0.54
CA LYS A 57 -4.25 -12.41 0.53
C LYS A 57 -5.71 -12.17 0.89
N GLY A 58 -6.20 -12.90 1.88
CA GLY A 58 -7.60 -12.88 2.30
C GLY A 58 -8.42 -13.99 1.63
N VAL A 59 -9.67 -14.11 2.05
CA VAL A 59 -10.58 -15.21 1.63
C VAL A 59 -10.88 -15.16 0.13
N ASP A 60 -10.91 -13.96 -0.43
CA ASP A 60 -11.26 -13.66 -1.82
C ASP A 60 -10.11 -12.99 -2.59
N CYS A 61 -8.89 -12.96 -2.02
CA CYS A 61 -7.74 -12.28 -2.61
C CYS A 61 -7.90 -10.77 -2.81
N SER A 62 -8.78 -10.12 -2.04
CA SER A 62 -9.00 -8.67 -2.10
C SER A 62 -7.97 -7.85 -1.32
N VAL A 63 -7.25 -8.46 -0.36
CA VAL A 63 -6.36 -7.74 0.54
C VAL A 63 -4.95 -7.74 -0.04
N PRO A 64 -4.32 -6.57 -0.27
CA PRO A 64 -2.95 -6.51 -0.73
C PRO A 64 -1.99 -7.01 0.36
N GLN A 65 -0.87 -7.55 -0.08
CA GLN A 65 0.22 -8.00 0.76
C GLN A 65 1.52 -7.32 0.31
N CYS A 66 2.16 -6.66 1.27
CA CYS A 66 3.49 -6.09 1.10
C CYS A 66 4.51 -7.08 1.68
N ALA A 67 5.67 -7.22 1.02
CA ALA A 67 6.76 -8.06 1.48
C ALA A 67 7.41 -7.53 2.76
N GLN A 68 7.43 -6.21 2.92
CA GLN A 68 7.85 -5.51 4.13
C GLN A 68 6.63 -4.80 4.73
N ASP A 69 6.59 -4.65 6.06
CA ASP A 69 5.54 -3.89 6.70
C ASP A 69 5.68 -2.39 6.40
N CYS A 70 4.57 -1.71 6.12
CA CYS A 70 4.56 -0.26 5.96
C CYS A 70 4.71 0.40 7.34
N LEU A 71 5.85 1.01 7.59
CA LEU A 71 6.19 1.61 8.88
C LEU A 71 5.53 3.00 9.06
N ASN A 72 5.63 3.53 10.27
CA ASN A 72 5.27 4.91 10.61
C ASN A 72 3.83 5.32 10.20
N GLY A 73 2.89 4.38 10.32
CA GLY A 73 1.49 4.59 9.96
C GLY A 73 1.19 4.51 8.46
N GLY A 74 2.14 4.01 7.66
CA GLY A 74 1.88 3.68 6.26
C GLY A 74 0.88 2.52 6.11
N VAL A 75 0.20 2.49 4.96
CA VAL A 75 -0.81 1.46 4.64
C VAL A 75 -0.42 0.74 3.36
N CYS A 76 -0.47 -0.59 3.37
CA CYS A 76 -0.28 -1.39 2.16
C CYS A 76 -1.53 -1.28 1.28
N VAL A 77 -1.42 -0.60 0.14
CA VAL A 77 -2.58 -0.29 -0.75
C VAL A 77 -2.60 -1.11 -2.02
N ALA A 78 -1.46 -1.68 -2.40
CA ALA A 78 -1.32 -2.61 -3.50
C ALA A 78 -0.14 -3.56 -3.19
N PRO A 79 0.02 -4.68 -3.93
CA PRO A 79 1.17 -5.56 -3.78
C PRO A 79 2.47 -4.76 -3.70
N ASP A 80 3.22 -4.98 -2.63
CA ASP A 80 4.53 -4.35 -2.43
C ASP A 80 4.51 -2.80 -2.56
N THR A 81 3.38 -2.15 -2.28
CA THR A 81 3.20 -0.70 -2.42
C THR A 81 2.61 -0.11 -1.14
N CYS A 82 3.44 0.65 -0.40
CA CYS A 82 3.02 1.39 0.77
C CYS A 82 2.58 2.81 0.40
N GLN A 83 1.41 3.21 0.89
CA GLN A 83 1.01 4.60 0.98
C GLN A 83 1.51 5.16 2.32
N CYS A 84 2.50 6.05 2.26
CA CYS A 84 3.11 6.62 3.46
C CYS A 84 2.30 7.78 4.05
N SER A 85 2.41 7.95 5.36
CA SER A 85 1.84 9.11 6.07
C SER A 85 2.66 10.36 5.74
N GLN A 86 2.05 11.27 5.00
CA GLN A 86 2.61 12.56 4.61
C GLN A 86 1.63 13.68 4.94
N TYR A 87 2.15 14.82 5.36
CA TYR A 87 1.34 15.98 5.75
C TYR A 87 2.07 17.28 5.40
N GLU A 88 1.29 18.35 5.26
CA GLU A 88 1.83 19.67 4.93
C GLU A 88 2.69 20.21 6.06
N MET A 89 3.82 20.80 5.69
CA MET A 89 4.75 21.36 6.64
C MET A 89 4.20 22.67 7.23
N ALA A 90 4.32 22.82 8.55
CA ALA A 90 3.71 23.92 9.29
C ALA A 90 4.67 25.09 9.57
N PHE A 91 5.64 25.33 8.67
CA PHE A 91 6.58 26.44 8.82
C PHE A 91 6.19 27.59 7.88
N TYR A 92 5.58 28.61 8.47
CA TYR A 92 5.14 29.82 7.80
C TYR A 92 6.04 30.98 8.21
N ASP A 93 6.17 31.97 7.34
CA ASP A 93 6.84 33.22 7.69
C ASP A 93 6.00 34.08 8.65
N ASP A 94 6.64 35.05 9.30
CA ASP A 94 5.98 35.95 10.27
C ASP A 94 5.36 37.18 9.58
N GLN A 95 4.84 36.98 8.36
CA GLN A 95 4.19 38.05 7.61
C GLN A 95 2.72 38.20 8.04
N ARG A 96 2.15 39.38 7.74
CA ARG A 96 0.72 39.66 7.93
C ARG A 96 -0.18 38.63 7.23
N ILE A 97 0.26 38.11 6.09
CA ILE A 97 -0.36 36.98 5.40
C ILE A 97 0.70 35.87 5.39
N PRO A 98 0.62 34.89 6.29
CA PRO A 98 1.65 33.88 6.42
C PRO A 98 1.71 33.02 5.17
N GLU A 99 2.88 32.93 4.55
CA GLU A 99 3.14 32.00 3.45
C GLU A 99 4.05 30.85 3.91
N PRO A 100 3.89 29.64 3.35
CA PRO A 100 4.80 28.55 3.69
C PRO A 100 6.21 28.93 3.26
N VAL A 101 7.20 28.73 4.13
CA VAL A 101 8.60 29.03 3.81
C VAL A 101 9.12 28.06 2.75
N PHE A 102 8.71 26.79 2.83
CA PHE A 102 9.04 25.77 1.86
C PHE A 102 7.80 25.44 1.03
N ARG A 103 7.86 25.82 -0.24
CA ARG A 103 6.73 25.69 -1.17
C ARG A 103 7.02 24.73 -2.29
N ARG A 104 5.97 24.04 -2.71
CA ARG A 104 5.91 23.34 -3.99
C ARG A 104 5.83 24.37 -5.12
N PRO A 105 6.05 23.96 -6.39
CA PRO A 105 5.93 24.85 -7.55
C PRO A 105 4.55 25.51 -7.72
N ASP A 106 3.51 24.94 -7.10
CA ASP A 106 2.15 25.48 -7.08
C ASP A 106 1.91 26.52 -5.96
N GLY A 107 2.91 26.78 -5.12
CA GLY A 107 2.84 27.70 -3.98
C GLY A 107 2.33 27.10 -2.67
N ASN A 108 1.83 25.85 -2.68
CA ASN A 108 1.35 25.18 -1.46
C ASN A 108 2.51 24.74 -0.56
N PRO A 109 2.27 24.48 0.74
CA PRO A 109 3.31 23.95 1.62
C PRO A 109 3.91 22.66 1.06
N GLN A 110 5.22 22.49 1.22
CA GLN A 110 5.88 21.23 0.98
C GLN A 110 5.36 20.15 1.95
N LEU A 111 5.37 18.90 1.49
CA LEU A 111 5.00 17.77 2.33
C LEU A 111 6.21 17.33 3.17
N THR A 112 5.95 16.94 4.41
CA THR A 112 6.87 16.22 5.30
C THR A 112 6.20 14.90 5.74
N GLY A 113 6.80 14.18 6.68
CA GLY A 113 6.36 12.85 7.11
C GLY A 113 7.33 11.77 6.64
N TYR A 114 6.82 10.72 6.00
CA TYR A 114 7.62 9.55 5.62
C TYR A 114 7.52 9.22 4.13
N THR A 115 8.58 8.61 3.62
CA THR A 115 8.74 8.18 2.23
C THR A 115 9.55 6.89 2.17
N GLY A 116 9.82 6.42 0.96
CA GLY A 116 10.48 5.16 0.70
C GLY A 116 9.48 4.02 0.51
N TYR A 117 10.02 2.85 0.19
CA TYR A 117 9.25 1.67 -0.17
C TYR A 117 8.41 1.11 1.00
N ASP A 118 8.92 1.23 2.22
CA ASP A 118 8.32 0.74 3.47
C ASP A 118 8.00 1.89 4.44
N CYS A 119 8.02 3.14 3.96
CA CYS A 119 7.81 4.34 4.78
C CYS A 119 8.80 4.49 5.94
N SER A 120 10.00 3.90 5.85
CA SER A 120 11.05 4.04 6.87
C SER A 120 11.83 5.35 6.78
N VAL A 121 11.82 6.03 5.63
CA VAL A 121 12.67 7.20 5.39
C VAL A 121 11.92 8.47 5.75
N PRO A 122 12.39 9.29 6.72
CA PRO A 122 11.77 10.56 7.01
C PRO A 122 12.02 11.58 5.88
N ILE A 123 11.01 12.39 5.58
CA ILE A 123 11.13 13.54 4.68
C ILE A 123 11.64 14.73 5.49
N CYS A 124 12.96 14.88 5.51
CA CYS A 124 13.62 16.05 6.11
C CYS A 124 13.58 17.21 5.12
N VAL A 125 12.81 18.26 5.44
CA VAL A 125 12.89 19.54 4.73
C VAL A 125 14.14 20.28 5.22
N GLN A 126 15.30 19.97 4.67
CA GLN A 126 16.50 20.78 4.88
C GLN A 126 16.34 22.08 4.07
N ALA A 127 16.37 23.25 4.73
CA ALA A 127 16.72 24.46 3.98
C ALA A 127 18.22 24.42 3.72
N GLU A 128 18.60 24.63 2.47
CA GLU A 128 20.00 24.94 2.14
C GLU A 128 20.44 26.27 2.79
N LYS A 129 19.49 27.14 3.18
CA LYS A 129 19.75 28.41 3.85
C LYS A 129 18.53 28.90 4.64
N PHE A 130 18.69 29.17 5.94
CA PHE A 130 17.70 29.89 6.73
C PHE A 130 18.17 31.35 6.91
N VAL A 131 17.30 32.30 6.57
CA VAL A 131 17.52 33.72 6.93
C VAL A 131 16.56 34.03 8.07
N PHE A 132 17.08 34.11 9.29
CA PHE A 132 16.30 34.62 10.41
C PHE A 132 16.12 36.13 10.21
N HIS A 133 14.87 36.59 10.11
CA HIS A 133 14.57 37.99 10.41
C HIS A 133 14.69 38.17 11.92
N VAL A 134 15.91 38.41 12.39
CA VAL A 134 16.11 38.92 13.74
C VAL A 134 15.61 40.36 13.69
N ASP A 135 14.54 40.67 14.42
CA ASP A 135 14.15 42.05 14.71
C ASP A 135 15.26 42.66 15.59
N THR A 136 16.36 43.06 14.97
CA THR A 136 17.28 43.98 15.59
C THR A 136 16.63 45.35 15.52
N HIS A 137 16.02 45.76 16.62
CA HIS A 137 16.06 47.17 16.97
C HIS A 137 17.55 47.54 17.01
N GLU A 138 17.99 48.15 15.91
CA GLU A 138 19.34 48.64 15.59
C GLU A 138 20.27 47.72 14.78
N SER A 139 20.57 48.25 13.59
CA SER A 139 21.68 47.93 12.68
C SER A 139 21.53 46.73 11.75
N SER A 140 21.51 47.08 10.46
CA SER A 140 21.74 46.26 9.28
C SER A 140 22.91 45.29 9.48
N GLY A 141 22.61 44.00 9.65
CA GLY A 141 23.58 42.91 9.61
C GLY A 141 22.90 41.62 9.15
N TYR A 142 23.20 41.19 7.92
CA TYR A 142 22.87 39.84 7.46
C TYR A 142 23.67 38.83 8.29
N VAL A 143 23.02 37.99 9.09
CA VAL A 143 23.66 36.84 9.73
C VAL A 143 23.19 35.59 9.00
N GLU A 144 24.07 35.02 8.15
CA GLU A 144 23.86 33.69 7.58
C GLU A 144 24.13 32.66 8.68
N GLY A 145 23.06 32.02 9.17
CA GLY A 145 23.18 30.85 10.04
C GLY A 145 23.31 29.60 9.18
N TYR A 146 24.52 29.04 9.09
CA TYR A 146 24.72 27.69 8.56
C TYR A 146 24.38 26.69 9.68
N GLY A 147 23.36 25.86 9.48
CA GLY A 147 23.10 24.72 10.35
C GLY A 147 24.27 23.75 10.25
N HIS A 148 25.13 23.75 11.27
CA HIS A 148 26.17 22.74 11.39
C HIS A 148 25.52 21.43 11.86
N ASP A 149 25.43 20.45 10.97
CA ASP A 149 25.24 19.05 11.34
C ASP A 149 26.46 18.65 12.18
N THR A 150 26.30 18.54 13.50
CA THR A 150 27.22 17.77 14.34
C THR A 150 26.65 16.37 14.42
N ASP A 151 27.09 15.51 13.49
CA ASP A 151 27.02 14.06 13.66
C ASP A 151 27.93 13.68 14.85
N GLU A 152 27.35 13.15 15.92
CA GLU A 152 28.05 12.42 16.99
C GLU A 152 27.37 11.06 17.20
#